data_AF-O93799-F1
#
_entry.id   AF-O93799-F1
#
_cell.length_a   1.000
_cell.length_b   1.000
_cell.length_c   1.000
_cell.angle_alpha   90.00
_cell.angle_beta   90.00
_cell.angle_gamma   90.00
#
_symmetry.space_group_name_H-M   'P 1'
#
loop_
_entity.id
_entity.type
_entity.pdbx_description
1 polymer ?
#
loop_
_entity_poly.entity_id
_entity_poly.type
_entity_poly.pdbx_seq_one_letter_code
_entity_poly.pdbx_strand_id
1 'polypeptide(L)' 'MNRNPNVYQDPDRFLPECHLKSAAGPFESIDNIYAYGFGRRVCAGRYMADNTIWLTVASVLAAFTMGKAKDGNG' A
#
# COMPACT_ATOMS: atom_id res chain seq x y z
N MET A 1 -2.48 -8.96 -12.90
CA MET A 1 -2.95 -7.56 -12.84
C MET A 1 -2.10 -6.75 -11.86
N ASN A 2 -2.19 -6.98 -10.54
CA ASN A 2 -1.45 -6.21 -9.52
C ASN A 2 0.07 -6.44 -9.47
N ARG A 3 0.59 -7.50 -10.11
CA ARG A 3 2.02 -7.78 -10.27
C ARG A 3 2.42 -7.96 -11.74
N ASN A 4 1.71 -7.30 -12.65
CA ASN A 4 2.03 -7.42 -14.07
C ASN A 4 3.35 -6.69 -14.38
N PRO A 5 4.41 -7.38 -14.84
CA PRO A 5 5.70 -6.74 -15.13
C PRO A 5 5.64 -5.75 -16.31
N ASN A 6 4.59 -5.81 -17.14
CA ASN A 6 4.36 -4.84 -18.21
C ASN A 6 3.73 -3.53 -17.71
N VAL A 7 3.33 -3.47 -16.43
CA VAL A 7 2.63 -2.32 -15.81
C VAL A 7 3.46 -1.75 -14.66
N TYR A 8 4.06 -2.62 -13.84
CA TYR A 8 4.89 -2.23 -12.70
C TYR A 8 6.34 -2.63 -12.95
N GLN A 9 7.26 -1.69 -12.72
CA GLN A 9 8.68 -2.00 -12.65
C GLN A 9 8.95 -2.84 -11.39
N ASP A 10 9.67 -3.95 -11.54
CA ASP A 10 10.04 -4.88 -10.46
C ASP A 10 8.85 -5.27 -9.55
N PRO A 11 7.80 -5.94 -10.06
CA PRO A 11 6.52 -6.12 -9.37
C PRO A 11 6.58 -6.94 -8.07
N ASP A 12 7.68 -7.64 -7.81
CA ASP A 12 7.91 -8.40 -6.58
C ASP A 12 8.67 -7.61 -5.51
N ARG A 13 9.21 -6.44 -5.87
CA ARG A 13 9.87 -5.53 -4.93
C ARG A 13 8.84 -4.65 -4.23
N PHE A 14 8.98 -4.46 -2.93
CA PHE A 14 8.21 -3.47 -2.20
C PHE A 14 8.74 -2.07 -2.52
N LEU A 15 8.02 -1.33 -3.36
CA LEU A 15 8.36 0.02 -3.82
C LEU A 15 7.16 0.98 -3.66
N PRO A 16 6.90 1.53 -2.45
CA PRO A 16 5.74 2.39 -2.20
C PRO A 16 5.64 3.61 -3.13
N GLU A 17 6.77 4.11 -3.62
CA GLU A 17 6.88 5.30 -4.45
C GLU A 17 6.18 5.14 -5.81
N CYS A 18 5.93 3.90 -6.27
CA CYS A 18 5.17 3.64 -7.50
C CYS A 18 3.69 4.04 -7.41
N HIS A 19 3.20 4.38 -6.21
CA HIS A 19 1.84 4.89 -5.99
C HIS A 19 1.79 6.43 -5.85
N LEU A 20 2.93 7.12 -5.90
CA LEU A 20 2.96 8.57 -5.95
C LEU A 20 2.74 9.07 -7.38
N LYS A 21 2.28 10.32 -7.54
CA LYS A 21 2.24 11.02 -8.85
C LYS A 21 3.67 11.23 -9.35
N SER A 22 4.24 10.20 -9.94
CA SER A 22 5.60 10.17 -10.48
C SER A 22 5.61 9.36 -11.77
N ALA A 23 6.65 9.56 -12.59
CA ALA A 23 6.82 8.80 -13.82
C ALA A 23 7.03 7.29 -13.60
N ALA A 24 7.26 6.84 -12.36
CA ALA A 24 7.53 5.45 -12.02
C ALA A 24 6.25 4.63 -11.72
N GLY A 25 5.09 5.30 -11.59
CA GLY A 25 3.83 4.67 -11.22
C GLY A 25 2.87 4.53 -12.40
N PRO A 26 2.17 3.38 -12.57
CA PRO A 26 1.20 3.21 -13.65
C PRO A 26 -0.15 3.90 -13.41
N PHE A 27 -0.33 4.60 -12.28
CA PHE A 27 -1.61 5.20 -11.90
C PHE A 27 -1.50 6.68 -11.57
N GLU A 28 -2.49 7.46 -12.01
CA GLU A 28 -2.63 8.88 -11.66
C GLU A 28 -3.14 9.13 -10.23
N SER A 29 -3.78 8.11 -9.63
CA SER A 29 -4.31 8.12 -8.27
C SER A 29 -4.22 6.73 -7.65
N ILE A 30 -4.01 6.68 -6.34
CA ILE A 30 -4.07 5.45 -5.55
C ILE A 30 -5.46 4.82 -5.56
N ASP A 31 -6.52 5.59 -5.83
CA ASP A 31 -7.89 5.08 -5.91
C ASP A 31 -8.13 4.15 -7.12
N ASN A 32 -7.20 4.15 -8.09
CA ASN A 32 -7.27 3.32 -9.29
C ASN A 32 -6.73 1.89 -9.07
N ILE A 33 -6.26 1.56 -7.87
CA ILE A 33 -5.79 0.21 -7.55
C ILE A 33 -6.97 -0.74 -7.31
N TYR A 34 -6.83 -1.98 -7.80
CA TYR A 34 -7.88 -3.00 -7.70
C TYR A 34 -7.85 -3.78 -6.38
N ALA A 35 -7.31 -3.20 -5.30
CA ALA A 35 -7.17 -3.87 -4.01
C ALA A 35 -8.52 -4.32 -3.41
N TYR A 36 -9.58 -3.56 -3.70
CA TYR A 36 -10.94 -3.81 -3.22
C TYR A 36 -11.89 -4.42 -4.27
N GLY A 37 -11.36 -4.82 -5.42
CA GLY A 37 -12.16 -5.27 -6.57
C GLY A 37 -12.74 -4.11 -7.39
N PHE A 38 -13.71 -4.42 -8.26
CA PHE A 38 -14.29 -3.44 -9.21
C PHE A 38 -15.77 -3.73 -9.51
N GLY A 39 -16.46 -2.73 -10.06
CA GLY A 39 -17.84 -2.83 -10.52
C GLY A 39 -18.87 -3.01 -9.38
N ARG A 40 -20.00 -3.65 -9.69
CA ARG A 40 -21.15 -3.82 -8.77
C ARG A 40 -20.84 -4.62 -7.50
N ARG A 41 -19.70 -5.33 -7.45
CA ARG A 41 -19.29 -6.20 -6.33
C ARG A 41 -18.01 -5.74 -5.66
N VAL A 42 -17.61 -4.49 -5.88
CA VAL A 42 -16.50 -3.86 -5.15
C VAL A 42 -16.75 -3.89 -3.64
N CYS A 43 -15.69 -4.02 -2.84
CA CYS A 43 -15.80 -4.08 -1.39
C CYS A 43 -16.55 -2.86 -0.84
N ALA A 44 -17.71 -3.11 -0.21
CA ALA A 44 -18.51 -2.07 0.42
C ALA A 44 -17.79 -1.40 1.61
N GLY A 45 -16.87 -2.13 2.25
CA GLY A 45 -16.09 -1.67 3.39
C GLY A 45 -14.83 -0.87 3.04
N ARG A 46 -14.52 -0.62 1.76
CA ARG A 46 -13.24 0.00 1.33
C ARG A 46 -12.92 1.31 2.05
N TYR A 47 -13.92 2.18 2.21
CA TYR A 47 -13.75 3.49 2.85
C TYR A 47 -13.43 3.38 4.35
N MET A 48 -14.06 2.42 5.02
CA MET A 48 -13.76 2.13 6.42
C MET A 48 -12.35 1.56 6.54
N ALA A 49 -12.00 0.59 5.67
CA ALA A 49 -10.69 -0.03 5.65
C ALA A 49 -9.57 1.00 5.42
N ASP A 50 -9.72 1.89 4.44
CA ASP A 50 -8.74 2.95 4.13
C ASP A 50 -8.51 3.87 5.34
N ASN A 51 -9.60 4.35 5.96
CA ASN A 51 -9.51 5.21 7.14
C ASN A 51 -8.87 4.48 8.33
N THR A 52 -9.25 3.23 8.57
CA THR A 52 -8.71 2.44 9.68
C THR A 52 -7.22 2.13 9.49
N ILE A 53 -6.80 1.75 8.29
CA ILE A 53 -5.39 1.46 7.99
C ILE A 53 -4.56 2.73 8.12
N TRP A 54 -5.03 3.84 7.55
CA TRP A 54 -4.34 5.13 7.64
C TRP A 54 -4.12 5.57 9.08
N LEU A 55 -5.19 5.53 9.88
CA LEU A 55 -5.12 5.90 11.30
C LEU A 55 -4.19 4.97 12.07
N THR A 56 -4.28 3.66 11.83
CA THR A 56 -3.42 2.67 12.51
C THR A 56 -1.95 2.93 12.22
N VAL A 57 -1.57 3.12 10.95
CA VAL A 57 -0.18 3.41 10.57
C VAL A 57 0.30 4.72 11.20
N ALA A 58 -0.49 5.78 11.13
CA ALA A 58 -0.14 7.08 11.72
C ALA A 58 0.02 6.99 13.24
N SER A 59 -0.90 6.32 13.95
CA SER A 59 -0.83 6.13 15.40
C SER A 59 0.38 5.30 15.82
N VAL A 60 0.68 4.22 15.09
CA VAL A 60 1.86 3.37 15.38
C VAL A 60 3.15 4.17 15.21
N LEU A 61 3.29 4.93 14.12
CA LEU A 61 4.48 5.75 13.87
C LEU A 61 4.62 6.93 14.85
N ALA A 62 3.51 7.47 15.34
CA ALA A 62 3.52 8.55 16.33
C ALA A 62 3.90 8.05 17.74
N ALA A 63 3.45 6.84 18.11
CA ALA A 63 3.63 6.31 19.46
C ALA A 63 4.87 5.42 19.64
N PHE A 64 5.37 4.82 18.55
CA PHE A 64 6.43 3.82 18.62
C PHE A 64 7.54 4.05 17.58
N THR A 65 8.76 3.66 17.94
CA THR A 65 9.86 3.50 16.99
C THR A 65 9.99 2.03 16.62
N MET A 66 9.76 1.70 15.36
CA MET A 66 9.87 0.33 14.85
C MET A 66 11.30 0.03 14.41
N GLY A 67 11.78 -1.17 14.75
CA GLY A 67 13.08 -1.68 14.35
C GLY A 67 13.04 -3.19 14.14
N LYS A 68 14.14 -3.76 13.63
CA LYS A 68 14.27 -5.21 13.55
C LYS A 68 14.26 -5.80 14.97
N ALA A 69 13.77 -7.03 15.09
CA ALA A 69 13.96 -7.79 16.31
C ALA A 69 15.46 -7.90 16.59
N LYS A 70 15.81 -7.74 17.87
CA LYS A 70 17.17 -7.98 18.36
C LYS A 70 17.47 -9.47 18.32
N ASP A 71 18.69 -9.82 17.96
CA ASP A 71 19.14 -11.21 18.08
C ASP A 71 19.62 -11.48 19.52
N GLY A 72 20.19 -12.65 19.78
CA GLY A 72 20.67 -13.02 21.12
C GLY A 72 21.75 -12.09 21.68
N ASN A 73 22.39 -11.28 20.83
CA ASN A 73 23.43 -10.32 21.20
C ASN A 73 22.91 -8.87 21.24
N GLY A 74 21.61 -8.66 21.04
CA GLY A 74 20.97 -7.35 21.12
C GLY A 74 20.72 -6.70 19.77
#